data_AF-A0A8F5BZ71-F1
#
_entry.id   AF-A0A8F5BZ71-F1
#
_cell.length_a   1.000
_cell.length_b   1.000
_cell.length_c   1.000
_cell.angle_alpha   90.00
_cell.angle_beta   90.00
_cell.angle_gamma   90.00
#
_symmetry.space_group_name_H-M   'P 1'
#
loop_
_entity.id
_entity.type
_entity.pdbx_description
1 polymer ?
#
loop_
_entity_poly.entity_id
_entity_poly.type
_entity_poly.pdbx_seq_one_letter_code
_entity_poly.pdbx_strand_id
1 'polypeptide(L)'
;MRKVGLRAITRANKYRQRALLRCQYKTAIHLGTAEYEDIAFLYEENIKEWDRSVLAFENDNEEFMVMKVRTRFNDKKRVLMKLVKDRKGLKNAFRKYKDAVMITLTVPHIFPLVVPLKDKGRIIGFIPLQDSIITQLKKNMLAWIRKNWKGKEIKTFTAYEYHGDYILHIHILVFGIPYLINWSRKYGRRGEDALTYYSRKCNIPLPNKENKTLISKYVFTALLDMWLQRILIRLGSILKMNLLEVYVNYEKKQNLQGPINEIHRIKKGKWWANHRKTQLENIQAGRRIEMLPHQMNTF
;
A
#
# COMPACT_ATOMS: atom_id res chain seq x y z
N MET A 1 -17.81 -1.24 -9.59
CA MET A 1 -16.81 -0.75 -8.61
C MET A 1 -15.66 -1.73 -8.39
N ARG A 2 -15.82 -2.86 -7.66
CA ARG A 2 -14.69 -3.78 -7.38
C ARG A 2 -14.03 -4.38 -8.62
N LYS A 3 -14.82 -4.76 -9.64
CA LYS A 3 -14.33 -5.28 -10.93
C LYS A 3 -13.43 -4.28 -11.68
N VAL A 4 -13.70 -2.98 -11.54
CA VAL A 4 -12.91 -1.89 -12.15
C VAL A 4 -11.81 -1.36 -11.22
N GLY A 5 -11.69 -1.96 -10.03
CA GLY A 5 -10.60 -1.70 -9.10
C GLY A 5 -10.85 -0.66 -8.02
N LEU A 6 -12.08 -0.16 -7.90
CA LEU A 6 -12.51 0.75 -6.85
C LEU A 6 -13.16 -0.02 -5.70
N ARG A 7 -12.75 0.28 -4.48
CA ARG A 7 -13.47 -0.12 -3.27
C ARG A 7 -14.50 0.94 -2.91
N ALA A 8 -15.64 0.50 -2.41
CA ALA A 8 -16.75 1.36 -2.00
C ALA A 8 -17.23 0.93 -0.62
N ILE A 9 -17.52 1.91 0.22
CA ILE A 9 -18.17 1.76 1.52
C ILE A 9 -19.57 2.38 1.37
N THR A 10 -20.61 1.55 1.31
CA THR A 10 -22.00 1.99 1.09
C THR A 10 -22.93 1.72 2.27
N ARG A 11 -22.49 0.93 3.26
CA ARG A 11 -23.26 0.57 4.47
C ARG A 11 -22.43 0.82 5.73
N ALA A 12 -22.05 2.09 5.94
CA ALA A 12 -21.42 2.52 7.18
C ALA A 12 -22.51 2.96 8.18
N ASN A 13 -22.31 2.73 9.48
CA ASN A 13 -23.16 3.33 10.52
C ASN A 13 -22.94 4.85 10.59
N LYS A 14 -23.77 5.55 11.37
CA LYS A 14 -23.75 7.02 11.46
C LYS A 14 -22.38 7.59 11.86
N TYR A 15 -21.67 6.94 12.78
CA TYR A 15 -20.37 7.39 13.27
C TYR A 15 -19.30 7.26 12.19
N ARG A 16 -19.23 6.09 11.54
CA ARG A 16 -18.30 5.86 10.44
C ARG A 16 -18.63 6.72 9.22
N GLN A 17 -19.90 6.97 8.92
CA GLN A 17 -20.29 7.91 7.86
C GLN A 17 -19.77 9.32 8.16
N ARG A 18 -19.96 9.82 9.38
CA ARG A 18 -19.43 11.14 9.80
C ARG A 18 -17.90 11.20 9.71
N ALA A 19 -17.20 10.15 10.13
CA ALA A 19 -15.74 10.09 10.01
C ALA A 19 -15.30 10.12 8.54
N LEU A 20 -15.97 9.36 7.66
CA LEU A 20 -15.68 9.36 6.22
C LEU A 20 -15.96 10.71 5.56
N LEU A 21 -16.96 11.46 6.04
CA LEU A 21 -17.22 12.84 5.62
C LEU A 21 -16.11 13.79 6.09
N ARG A 22 -15.58 13.63 7.31
CA ARG A 22 -14.41 14.40 7.78
C ARG A 22 -13.16 14.12 6.94
N CYS A 23 -12.97 12.89 6.47
CA CYS A 23 -11.88 12.49 5.57
C CYS A 23 -12.06 12.92 4.10
N GLN A 24 -13.24 13.43 3.72
CA GLN A 24 -13.57 13.70 2.32
C GLN A 24 -12.61 14.74 1.71
N TYR A 25 -12.02 14.39 0.56
CA TYR A 25 -11.10 15.23 -0.23
C TYR A 25 -9.83 15.72 0.47
N LYS A 26 -9.62 15.41 1.75
CA LYS A 26 -8.37 15.65 2.45
C LYS A 26 -7.28 14.71 1.95
N THR A 27 -6.05 15.20 1.80
CA THR A 27 -4.90 14.36 1.39
C THR A 27 -4.21 13.70 2.57
N ALA A 28 -4.29 14.31 3.76
CA ALA A 28 -3.76 13.86 5.05
C ALA A 28 -4.59 14.46 6.21
N ILE A 29 -4.51 13.87 7.41
CA ILE A 29 -5.08 14.43 8.66
C ILE A 29 -4.08 14.23 9.79
N HIS A 30 -3.39 15.29 10.22
CA HIS A 30 -2.28 15.18 11.17
C HIS A 30 -2.76 15.08 12.63
N LEU A 31 -1.93 14.44 13.46
CA LEU A 31 -2.13 14.40 14.92
C LEU A 31 -2.22 15.83 15.49
N GLY A 32 -3.17 16.05 16.41
CA GLY A 32 -3.38 17.34 17.06
C GLY A 32 -4.23 18.35 16.28
N THR A 33 -4.80 17.98 15.12
CA THR A 33 -5.82 18.81 14.48
C THR A 33 -7.22 18.47 15.00
N ALA A 34 -8.15 19.43 14.90
CA ALA A 34 -9.55 19.22 15.27
C ALA A 34 -10.17 18.04 14.50
N GLU A 35 -9.79 17.83 13.24
CA GLU A 35 -10.30 16.68 12.47
C GLU A 35 -9.77 15.34 12.96
N TYR A 36 -8.52 15.29 13.47
CA TYR A 36 -7.98 14.09 14.10
C TYR A 36 -8.78 13.75 15.37
N GLU A 37 -8.99 14.74 16.24
CA GLU A 37 -9.74 14.60 17.49
C GLU A 37 -11.18 14.17 17.23
N ASP A 38 -11.85 14.78 16.25
CA ASP A 38 -13.19 14.40 15.81
C ASP A 38 -13.24 12.93 15.35
N ILE A 39 -12.28 12.49 14.54
CA ILE A 39 -12.23 11.11 14.05
C ILE A 39 -11.98 10.13 15.20
N ALA A 40 -11.09 10.47 16.13
CA ALA A 40 -10.82 9.66 17.31
C ALA A 40 -12.08 9.52 18.19
N PHE A 41 -12.79 10.62 18.44
CA PHE A 41 -14.07 10.59 19.14
C PHE A 41 -15.11 9.71 18.43
N LEU A 42 -15.29 9.90 17.12
CA LEU A 42 -16.22 9.10 16.32
C LEU A 42 -15.85 7.61 16.27
N TYR A 43 -14.56 7.28 16.34
CA TYR A 43 -14.08 5.91 16.44
C TYR A 43 -14.52 5.27 17.76
N GLU A 44 -14.29 5.94 18.89
CA GLU A 44 -14.70 5.45 20.22
C GLU A 44 -16.22 5.25 20.31
N GLU A 45 -17.00 6.20 19.79
CA GLU A 45 -18.47 6.07 19.74
C GLU A 45 -18.92 4.89 18.88
N ASN A 46 -18.24 4.65 17.76
CA ASN A 46 -18.48 3.47 16.92
C ASN A 46 -18.15 2.17 17.68
N ILE A 47 -17.09 2.12 18.51
CA ILE A 47 -16.80 0.93 19.33
C ILE A 47 -17.91 0.68 20.36
N LYS A 48 -18.35 1.72 21.07
CA LYS A 48 -19.46 1.63 22.03
C LYS A 48 -20.74 1.12 21.37
N GLU A 49 -21.02 1.54 20.14
CA GLU A 49 -22.16 1.03 19.37
C GLU A 49 -22.01 -0.48 19.08
N TRP A 50 -20.84 -0.94 18.63
CA TRP A 50 -20.59 -2.36 18.39
C TRP A 50 -20.70 -3.20 19.66
N ASP A 51 -20.24 -2.69 20.80
CA ASP A 51 -20.30 -3.38 22.09
C ASP A 51 -21.71 -3.56 22.63
N ARG A 52 -22.61 -2.65 22.26
CA ARG A 52 -24.05 -2.71 22.57
C ARG A 52 -24.84 -3.49 21.52
N SER A 53 -24.25 -3.78 20.36
CA SER A 53 -24.93 -4.45 19.27
C SER A 53 -25.02 -5.97 19.49
N VAL A 54 -26.16 -6.54 19.10
CA VAL A 54 -26.40 -7.98 19.14
C VAL A 54 -26.88 -8.48 17.77
N LEU A 55 -26.58 -9.74 17.47
CA LEU A 55 -27.22 -10.49 16.40
C LEU A 55 -28.31 -11.33 17.04
N ALA A 56 -29.53 -11.23 16.52
CA ALA A 56 -30.65 -12.08 16.88
C ALA A 56 -30.90 -13.07 15.74
N PHE A 57 -31.05 -14.35 16.09
CA PHE A 57 -31.40 -15.43 15.18
C PHE A 57 -32.68 -16.07 15.70
N GLU A 58 -33.69 -16.16 14.85
CA GLU A 58 -34.93 -16.88 15.15
C GLU A 58 -34.74 -18.34 14.73
N ASN A 59 -35.12 -19.28 15.59
CA ASN A 59 -35.12 -20.71 15.25
C ASN A 59 -36.51 -21.15 14.73
N ASP A 60 -36.62 -22.41 14.29
CA ASP A 60 -37.88 -22.97 13.76
C ASP A 60 -39.03 -23.03 14.79
N ASN A 61 -38.73 -22.79 16.07
CA ASN A 61 -39.69 -22.71 17.17
C ASN A 61 -40.06 -21.26 17.53
N GLU A 62 -39.71 -20.28 16.68
CA GLU A 62 -39.94 -18.84 16.91
C GLU A 62 -39.18 -18.27 18.13
N GLU A 63 -38.14 -18.96 18.62
CA GLU A 63 -37.31 -18.48 19.72
C GLU A 63 -36.09 -17.69 19.22
N PHE A 64 -35.80 -16.58 19.89
CA PHE A 64 -34.65 -15.73 19.57
C PHE A 64 -33.38 -16.13 20.33
N MET A 65 -32.37 -16.59 19.59
CA MET A 65 -31.00 -16.68 20.07
C MET A 65 -30.27 -15.34 19.86
N VAL A 66 -29.87 -14.71 20.96
CA VAL A 66 -29.16 -13.42 20.94
C VAL A 66 -27.68 -13.63 21.23
N MET A 67 -26.80 -13.07 20.39
CA MET A 67 -25.36 -13.10 20.60
C MET A 67 -24.71 -11.73 20.34
N LYS A 68 -23.74 -11.36 21.17
CA LYS A 68 -23.01 -10.09 21.05
C LYS A 68 -22.25 -10.01 19.73
N VAL A 69 -22.31 -8.85 19.07
CA VAL A 69 -21.52 -8.63 17.84
C VAL A 69 -20.03 -8.56 18.18
N ARG A 70 -19.24 -9.46 17.58
CA ARG A 70 -17.77 -9.48 17.71
C ARG A 70 -17.09 -9.09 16.41
N THR A 71 -16.41 -7.97 16.43
CA THR A 71 -15.65 -7.41 15.31
C THR A 71 -14.15 -7.46 15.59
N ARG A 72 -13.32 -7.11 14.61
CA ARG A 72 -11.88 -6.94 14.81
C ARG A 72 -11.52 -5.75 15.72
N PHE A 73 -12.48 -4.90 16.06
CA PHE A 73 -12.25 -3.68 16.82
C PHE A 73 -12.65 -3.81 18.29
N ASN A 74 -13.60 -4.69 18.62
CA ASN A 74 -14.03 -4.94 19.99
C ASN A 74 -13.71 -6.34 20.54
N ASP A 75 -13.20 -7.26 19.72
CA ASP A 75 -12.76 -8.58 20.18
C ASP A 75 -11.23 -8.63 20.37
N LYS A 76 -10.77 -8.25 21.58
CA LYS A 76 -9.34 -8.26 21.96
C LYS A 76 -8.71 -9.65 21.80
N LYS A 77 -9.42 -10.72 22.12
CA LYS A 77 -8.92 -12.10 22.00
C LYS A 77 -8.67 -12.46 20.54
N ARG A 78 -9.60 -12.11 19.64
CA ARG A 78 -9.44 -12.31 18.19
C ARG A 78 -8.26 -11.54 17.62
N VAL A 79 -8.06 -10.29 18.05
CA VAL A 79 -6.91 -9.46 17.64
C VAL A 79 -5.60 -10.10 18.11
N LEU A 80 -5.51 -10.50 19.38
CA LEU A 80 -4.33 -11.16 19.93
C LEU A 80 -4.01 -12.48 19.20
N MET A 81 -5.02 -13.32 18.98
CA MET A 81 -4.86 -14.58 18.25
C MET A 81 -4.38 -14.36 16.82
N LYS A 82 -4.86 -13.30 16.16
CA LYS A 82 -4.37 -12.93 14.83
C LYS A 82 -2.89 -12.53 14.87
N LEU A 83 -2.49 -11.68 15.83
CA LEU A 83 -1.09 -11.30 16.01
C LEU A 83 -0.18 -12.52 16.25
N VAL A 84 -0.61 -13.45 17.11
CA VAL A 84 0.13 -14.70 17.36
C VAL A 84 0.26 -15.54 16.09
N LYS A 85 -0.84 -15.69 15.33
CA LYS A 85 -0.85 -16.42 14.05
C LYS A 85 0.09 -15.77 13.03
N ASP A 86 0.07 -14.45 12.90
CA ASP A 86 0.91 -13.71 11.96
C ASP A 86 2.40 -13.82 12.35
N ARG A 87 2.73 -13.68 13.65
CA ARG A 87 4.09 -13.89 14.18
C ARG A 87 4.60 -15.31 13.91
N LYS A 88 3.78 -16.34 14.18
CA LYS A 88 4.12 -17.74 13.91
C LYS A 88 4.31 -17.99 12.41
N GLY A 89 3.44 -17.42 11.58
CA GLY A 89 3.52 -17.48 10.12
C GLY A 89 4.81 -16.88 9.58
N LEU A 90 5.17 -15.68 10.03
CA LEU A 90 6.43 -15.02 9.67
C LEU A 90 7.66 -15.83 10.12
N LYS A 91 7.68 -16.31 11.36
CA LYS A 91 8.77 -17.15 11.89
C LYS A 91 8.96 -18.41 11.04
N ASN A 92 7.87 -19.09 10.69
CA ASN A 92 7.91 -20.27 9.84
C ASN A 92 8.36 -19.94 8.41
N ALA A 93 7.91 -18.80 7.85
CA ALA A 93 8.34 -18.35 6.54
C ALA A 93 9.85 -18.09 6.49
N PHE A 94 10.43 -17.39 7.48
CA PHE A 94 11.87 -17.14 7.54
C PHE A 94 12.71 -18.40 7.84
N ARG A 95 12.14 -19.41 8.51
CA ARG A 95 12.78 -20.73 8.64
C ARG A 95 12.82 -21.47 7.31
N LYS A 96 11.74 -21.43 6.53
CA LYS A 96 11.61 -22.12 5.23
C LYS A 96 12.40 -21.41 4.12
N TYR A 97 12.35 -20.09 4.07
CA TYR A 97 12.93 -19.28 3.00
C TYR A 97 14.13 -18.51 3.52
N LYS A 98 15.32 -18.85 3.01
CA LYS A 98 16.57 -18.16 3.37
C LYS A 98 16.58 -16.69 2.95
N ASP A 99 16.03 -16.39 1.77
CA ASP A 99 16.00 -15.05 1.20
C ASP A 99 14.58 -14.51 1.05
N ALA A 100 14.43 -13.19 1.24
CA ALA A 100 13.20 -12.46 0.96
C ALA A 100 13.52 -11.04 0.49
N VAL A 101 12.53 -10.38 -0.10
CA VAL A 101 12.56 -8.94 -0.41
C VAL A 101 11.38 -8.27 0.28
N MET A 102 11.65 -7.24 1.06
CA MET A 102 10.64 -6.33 1.59
C MET A 102 10.44 -5.17 0.61
N ILE A 103 9.19 -4.82 0.37
CA ILE A 103 8.78 -3.69 -0.44
C ILE A 103 7.78 -2.88 0.36
N THR A 104 8.05 -1.59 0.55
CA THR A 104 7.06 -0.63 1.06
C THR A 104 6.45 0.07 -0.14
N LEU A 105 5.14 -0.05 -0.31
CA LEU A 105 4.39 0.78 -1.25
C LEU A 105 3.69 1.88 -0.45
N THR A 106 3.84 3.11 -0.91
CA THR A 106 3.14 4.29 -0.42
C THR A 106 2.67 5.08 -1.64
N VAL A 107 1.48 5.67 -1.55
CA VAL A 107 1.01 6.61 -2.58
C VAL A 107 1.37 8.03 -2.16
N PRO A 108 1.76 8.92 -3.08
CA PRO A 108 2.02 10.31 -2.74
C PRO A 108 0.87 10.97 -1.96
N HIS A 109 1.22 11.83 -1.01
CA HIS A 109 0.32 12.54 -0.08
C HIS A 109 -0.44 13.68 -0.79
N ILE A 110 -0.93 13.42 -2.01
CA ILE A 110 -1.62 14.36 -2.90
C ILE A 110 -3.01 13.85 -3.29
N PHE A 111 -3.27 12.56 -3.10
CA PHE A 111 -4.56 11.97 -3.42
C PHE A 111 -5.49 12.05 -2.21
N PRO A 112 -6.77 12.40 -2.43
CA PRO A 112 -7.80 12.31 -1.41
C PRO A 112 -7.79 10.98 -0.64
N LEU A 113 -7.95 11.03 0.67
CA LEU A 113 -8.22 9.87 1.53
C LEU A 113 -9.55 9.23 1.09
N VAL A 114 -10.59 10.05 0.94
CA VAL A 114 -11.94 9.62 0.61
C VAL A 114 -12.58 10.49 -0.48
N VAL A 115 -13.24 9.84 -1.45
CA VAL A 115 -14.10 10.47 -2.45
C VAL A 115 -15.55 9.99 -2.26
N PRO A 116 -16.55 10.88 -2.09
CA PRO A 116 -17.94 10.48 -1.94
C PRO A 116 -18.51 9.96 -3.27
N LEU A 117 -19.35 8.94 -3.17
CA LEU A 117 -20.21 8.47 -4.24
C LEU A 117 -21.55 9.18 -4.12
N LYS A 118 -21.97 9.86 -5.18
CA LYS A 118 -23.23 10.59 -5.20
C LYS A 118 -24.19 9.98 -6.23
N ASP A 119 -25.46 9.90 -5.86
CA ASP A 119 -26.58 9.61 -6.75
C ASP A 119 -27.66 10.68 -6.53
N LYS A 120 -28.09 11.35 -7.60
CA LYS A 120 -29.03 12.49 -7.56
C LYS A 120 -28.72 13.53 -6.46
N GLY A 121 -27.43 13.86 -6.31
CA GLY A 121 -26.94 14.82 -5.30
C GLY A 121 -26.77 14.26 -3.88
N ARG A 122 -27.28 13.06 -3.58
CA ARG A 122 -27.17 12.42 -2.26
C ARG A 122 -25.95 11.52 -2.19
N ILE A 123 -25.24 11.54 -1.07
CA ILE A 123 -24.10 10.64 -0.84
C ILE A 123 -24.64 9.23 -0.55
N ILE A 124 -24.31 8.27 -1.41
CA ILE A 124 -24.70 6.85 -1.30
C ILE A 124 -23.53 5.95 -0.88
N GLY A 125 -22.33 6.52 -0.73
CA GLY A 125 -21.17 5.80 -0.25
C GLY A 125 -19.87 6.59 -0.38
N PHE A 126 -18.76 5.90 -0.12
CA PHE A 126 -17.44 6.50 -0.06
C PHE A 126 -16.40 5.58 -0.71
N ILE A 127 -15.47 6.16 -1.45
CA ILE A 127 -14.31 5.49 -2.04
C ILE A 127 -13.08 5.87 -1.23
N PRO A 128 -12.44 4.93 -0.52
CA PRO A 128 -11.10 5.15 0.00
C PRO A 128 -10.13 5.12 -1.20
N LEU A 129 -9.80 6.30 -1.73
CA LEU A 129 -9.12 6.43 -3.03
C LEU A 129 -7.67 5.92 -2.94
N GLN A 130 -6.93 6.31 -1.89
CA GLN A 130 -5.58 5.80 -1.65
C GLN A 130 -5.53 4.27 -1.53
N ASP A 131 -6.47 3.65 -0.78
CA ASP A 131 -6.59 2.18 -0.68
C ASP A 131 -6.90 1.53 -2.03
N SER A 132 -7.72 2.17 -2.85
CA SER A 132 -8.03 1.68 -4.19
C SER A 132 -6.80 1.73 -5.11
N ILE A 133 -6.04 2.84 -5.10
CA ILE A 133 -4.80 2.99 -5.89
C ILE A 133 -3.77 1.95 -5.44
N ILE A 134 -3.45 1.90 -4.14
CA ILE A 134 -2.39 1.04 -3.61
C ILE A 134 -2.70 -0.45 -3.79
N THR A 135 -3.98 -0.83 -3.69
CA THR A 135 -4.42 -2.21 -3.94
C THR A 135 -4.19 -2.61 -5.40
N GLN A 136 -4.46 -1.72 -6.35
CA GLN A 136 -4.19 -1.96 -7.77
C GLN A 136 -2.69 -2.01 -8.05
N LEU A 137 -1.91 -1.10 -7.45
CA LEU A 137 -0.47 -1.04 -7.61
C LEU A 137 0.19 -2.33 -7.11
N LYS A 138 -0.18 -2.78 -5.90
CA LYS A 138 0.21 -4.09 -5.35
C LYS A 138 -0.12 -5.24 -6.29
N LYS A 139 -1.33 -5.26 -6.87
CA LYS A 139 -1.77 -6.32 -7.78
C LYS A 139 -0.87 -6.40 -9.02
N ASN A 140 -0.59 -5.26 -9.64
CA ASN A 140 0.29 -5.17 -10.82
C ASN A 140 1.72 -5.59 -10.47
N MET A 141 2.23 -5.11 -9.35
CA MET A 141 3.54 -5.47 -8.81
C MET A 141 3.68 -6.97 -8.60
N LEU A 142 2.76 -7.61 -7.87
CA LEU A 142 2.81 -9.04 -7.61
C LEU A 142 2.63 -9.87 -8.89
N ALA A 143 1.81 -9.42 -9.83
CA ALA A 143 1.67 -10.08 -11.14
C ALA A 143 3.00 -10.04 -11.91
N TRP A 144 3.69 -8.90 -11.90
CA TRP A 144 5.02 -8.78 -12.51
C TRP A 144 6.05 -9.67 -11.81
N ILE A 145 6.12 -9.67 -10.46
CA ILE A 145 7.05 -10.54 -9.71
C ILE A 145 6.83 -12.01 -10.05
N ARG A 146 5.57 -12.49 -10.05
CA ARG A 146 5.23 -13.87 -10.42
C ARG A 146 5.62 -14.19 -11.85
N LYS A 147 5.37 -13.26 -12.78
CA LYS A 147 5.80 -13.43 -14.18
C LYS A 147 7.33 -13.52 -14.24
N ASN A 148 8.04 -12.72 -13.46
CA ASN A 148 9.49 -12.64 -13.47
C ASN A 148 10.15 -13.93 -12.97
N TRP A 149 9.59 -14.48 -11.91
CA TRP A 149 10.01 -15.71 -11.26
C TRP A 149 9.11 -16.91 -11.62
N LYS A 150 8.64 -16.97 -12.88
CA LYS A 150 7.81 -18.08 -13.39
C LYS A 150 8.47 -19.43 -13.07
N GLY A 151 7.68 -20.37 -12.56
CA GLY A 151 8.17 -21.68 -12.10
C GLY A 151 8.56 -21.71 -10.62
N LYS A 152 8.64 -20.57 -9.93
CA LYS A 152 8.76 -20.52 -8.46
C LYS A 152 7.44 -20.16 -7.82
N GLU A 153 7.14 -20.82 -6.71
CA GLU A 153 6.02 -20.45 -5.87
C GLU A 153 6.34 -19.17 -5.09
N ILE A 154 5.66 -18.07 -5.43
CA ILE A 154 5.83 -16.78 -4.75
C ILE A 154 4.90 -16.70 -3.55
N LYS A 155 5.47 -16.83 -2.35
CA LYS A 155 4.77 -16.58 -1.08
C LYS A 155 4.98 -15.14 -0.64
N THR A 156 3.92 -14.53 -0.11
CA THR A 156 3.96 -13.15 0.35
C THR A 156 3.30 -12.98 1.70
N PHE A 157 3.84 -12.08 2.51
CA PHE A 157 3.16 -11.52 3.68
C PHE A 157 2.89 -10.03 3.41
N THR A 158 1.76 -9.49 3.88
CA THR A 158 1.47 -8.06 3.76
C THR A 158 0.95 -7.51 5.08
N ALA A 159 1.58 -6.45 5.56
CA ALA A 159 1.07 -5.59 6.62
C ALA A 159 0.48 -4.32 5.98
N TYR A 160 -0.70 -3.93 6.47
CA TYR A 160 -1.33 -2.65 6.13
C TYR A 160 -1.14 -1.74 7.31
N GLU A 161 -0.57 -0.57 7.08
CA GLU A 161 -0.21 0.37 8.12
C GLU A 161 -0.64 1.77 7.69
N TYR A 162 -1.10 2.54 8.66
CA TYR A 162 -1.45 3.93 8.45
C TYR A 162 -0.38 4.77 9.14
N HIS A 163 0.16 5.75 8.44
CA HIS A 163 0.96 6.80 9.06
C HIS A 163 0.10 7.57 10.07
N GLY A 164 0.75 8.34 10.96
CA GLY A 164 0.06 9.18 11.95
C GLY A 164 -0.87 10.22 11.33
N ASP A 165 -0.75 10.45 10.02
CA ASP A 165 -1.57 11.35 9.22
C ASP A 165 -2.72 10.65 8.45
N TYR A 166 -3.04 9.41 8.81
CA TYR A 166 -4.03 8.50 8.20
C TYR A 166 -3.73 8.05 6.76
N ILE A 167 -2.53 8.31 6.24
CA ILE A 167 -2.15 7.84 4.91
C ILE A 167 -1.75 6.37 4.96
N LEU A 168 -2.27 5.61 3.99
CA LEU A 168 -2.03 4.17 3.92
C LEU A 168 -0.70 3.88 3.21
N HIS A 169 0.15 3.12 3.89
CA HIS A 169 1.26 2.39 3.27
C HIS A 169 1.12 0.90 3.52
N ILE A 170 1.77 0.10 2.69
CA ILE A 170 1.75 -1.35 2.85
C ILE A 170 3.16 -1.91 2.76
N HIS A 171 3.52 -2.74 3.74
CA HIS A 171 4.75 -3.50 3.72
C HIS A 171 4.48 -4.90 3.18
N ILE A 172 5.24 -5.30 2.18
CA ILE A 172 5.08 -6.57 1.48
C ILE A 172 6.39 -7.33 1.55
N LEU A 173 6.39 -8.47 2.23
CA LEU A 173 7.49 -9.42 2.18
C LEU A 173 7.22 -10.43 1.08
N VAL A 174 8.18 -10.60 0.18
CA VAL A 174 8.18 -11.60 -0.89
C VAL A 174 9.27 -12.62 -0.59
N PHE A 175 8.87 -13.83 -0.23
CA PHE A 175 9.78 -14.89 0.21
C PHE A 175 10.29 -15.75 -0.94
N GLY A 176 11.49 -16.30 -0.78
CA GLY A 176 12.08 -17.27 -1.71
C GLY A 176 12.72 -16.67 -2.96
N ILE A 177 12.86 -15.34 -3.00
CA ILE A 177 13.56 -14.62 -4.07
C ILE A 177 14.73 -13.80 -3.49
N PRO A 178 15.92 -13.86 -4.11
CA PRO A 178 17.09 -13.09 -3.67
C PRO A 178 17.06 -11.62 -4.13
N TYR A 179 16.33 -11.32 -5.21
CA TYR A 179 16.19 -10.01 -5.83
C TYR A 179 14.81 -9.88 -6.47
N LEU A 180 14.34 -8.65 -6.71
CA LEU A 180 13.10 -8.42 -7.47
C LEU A 180 13.24 -8.90 -8.92
N ILE A 181 14.40 -8.64 -9.51
CA ILE A 181 14.74 -9.06 -10.86
C ILE A 181 15.40 -10.44 -10.85
N ASN A 182 14.88 -11.37 -11.64
CA ASN A 182 15.59 -12.61 -11.92
C ASN A 182 16.69 -12.35 -12.95
N TRP A 183 17.92 -12.14 -12.48
CA TRP A 183 19.06 -11.76 -13.31
C TRP A 183 19.57 -12.86 -14.24
N SER A 184 19.29 -14.14 -13.95
CA SER A 184 19.67 -15.26 -14.83
C SER A 184 18.67 -15.50 -15.96
N ARG A 185 17.51 -14.85 -15.91
CA ARG A 185 16.47 -14.99 -16.92
C ARG A 185 16.79 -14.16 -18.16
N LYS A 186 16.41 -14.68 -19.33
CA LYS A 186 16.32 -13.92 -20.58
C LYS A 186 14.94 -13.29 -20.77
N TYR A 187 14.91 -12.09 -21.32
CA TYR A 187 13.71 -11.24 -21.43
C TYR A 187 13.41 -10.84 -22.87
N GLY A 188 12.13 -10.52 -23.13
CA GLY A 188 11.67 -10.12 -24.46
C GLY A 188 11.66 -11.27 -25.48
N ARG A 189 11.29 -10.95 -26.73
CA ARG A 189 11.29 -11.92 -27.84
C ARG A 189 12.71 -12.31 -28.27
N ARG A 190 13.67 -11.39 -28.10
CA ARG A 190 15.08 -11.55 -28.51
C ARG A 190 15.96 -12.24 -27.47
N GLY A 191 15.42 -12.61 -26.30
CA GLY A 191 16.20 -13.27 -25.26
C GLY A 191 17.31 -12.40 -24.66
N GLU A 192 17.02 -11.11 -24.46
CA GLU A 192 17.97 -10.11 -23.94
C GLU A 192 18.25 -10.37 -22.45
N ASP A 193 19.41 -9.93 -21.96
CA ASP A 193 19.64 -9.85 -20.52
C ASP A 193 18.74 -8.79 -19.86
N ALA A 194 18.64 -8.83 -18.53
CA ALA A 194 17.74 -7.95 -17.79
C ALA A 194 18.10 -6.45 -17.93
N LEU A 195 19.39 -6.11 -17.97
CA LEU A 195 19.83 -4.72 -18.05
C LEU A 195 19.42 -4.12 -19.39
N THR A 196 19.75 -4.81 -20.49
CA THR A 196 19.37 -4.42 -21.84
C THR A 196 17.86 -4.30 -21.99
N TYR A 197 17.12 -5.31 -21.52
CA TYR A 197 15.67 -5.31 -21.62
C TYR A 197 15.01 -4.16 -20.87
N TYR A 198 15.40 -3.91 -19.63
CA TYR A 198 14.77 -2.87 -18.80
C TYR A 198 15.26 -1.47 -19.14
N SER A 199 16.51 -1.29 -19.58
CA SER A 199 16.99 -0.02 -20.11
C SER A 199 16.11 0.43 -21.28
N ARG A 200 15.90 -0.45 -22.27
CA ARG A 200 15.02 -0.19 -23.41
C ARG A 200 13.55 -0.03 -23.03
N LYS A 201 13.04 -0.91 -22.17
CA LYS A 201 11.59 -0.94 -21.83
C LYS A 201 11.15 0.23 -20.97
N CYS A 202 11.96 0.59 -19.99
CA CYS A 202 11.66 1.69 -19.07
C CYS A 202 12.16 3.03 -19.60
N ASN A 203 12.99 3.04 -20.65
CA ASN A 203 13.60 4.25 -21.21
C ASN A 203 14.31 5.11 -20.15
N ILE A 204 15.02 4.44 -19.23
CA ILE A 204 15.77 5.08 -18.16
C ILE A 204 17.27 4.74 -18.31
N PRO A 205 18.18 5.70 -18.09
CA PRO A 205 19.59 5.41 -18.02
C PRO A 205 19.83 4.51 -16.79
N LEU A 206 20.14 3.24 -17.03
CA LEU A 206 20.52 2.34 -15.95
C LEU A 206 22.01 2.51 -15.65
N PRO A 207 22.40 2.62 -14.37
CA PRO A 207 23.80 2.75 -14.02
C PRO A 207 24.53 1.42 -14.28
N ASN A 208 25.48 1.42 -15.22
CA ASN A 208 26.16 0.20 -15.69
C ASN A 208 27.17 -0.39 -14.70
N LYS A 209 27.59 0.36 -13.67
CA LYS A 209 28.60 -0.05 -12.67
C LYS A 209 28.01 -0.38 -11.29
N GLU A 210 26.69 -0.25 -11.14
CA GLU A 210 26.03 -0.36 -9.84
C GLU A 210 25.68 -1.80 -9.48
N ASN A 211 25.51 -2.05 -8.18
CA ASN A 211 25.13 -3.39 -7.74
C ASN A 211 23.69 -3.75 -8.22
N LYS A 212 23.43 -5.06 -8.38
CA LYS A 212 22.13 -5.60 -8.83
C LYS A 212 20.94 -5.12 -7.99
N THR A 213 21.13 -4.78 -6.72
CA THR A 213 20.06 -4.28 -5.85
C THR A 213 19.66 -2.88 -6.25
N LEU A 214 20.63 -1.99 -6.49
CA LEU A 214 20.36 -0.62 -6.89
C LEU A 214 19.72 -0.56 -8.28
N ILE A 215 20.25 -1.32 -9.25
CA ILE A 215 19.63 -1.43 -10.58
C ILE A 215 18.19 -2.00 -10.47
N SER A 216 17.97 -3.01 -9.61
CA SER A 216 16.61 -3.52 -9.36
C SER A 216 15.68 -2.43 -8.84
N LYS A 217 16.18 -1.53 -7.99
CA LYS A 217 15.40 -0.40 -7.46
C LYS A 217 15.01 0.57 -8.57
N TYR A 218 15.95 1.03 -9.40
CA TYR A 218 15.67 1.93 -10.53
C TYR A 218 14.62 1.38 -11.48
N VAL A 219 14.82 0.14 -11.93
CA VAL A 219 13.86 -0.54 -12.82
C VAL A 219 12.49 -0.65 -12.15
N PHE A 220 12.47 -1.00 -10.87
CA PHE A 220 11.22 -1.18 -10.14
C PHE A 220 10.46 0.12 -9.92
N THR A 221 11.14 1.21 -9.59
CA THR A 221 10.54 2.55 -9.47
C THR A 221 9.92 3.00 -10.80
N ALA A 222 10.61 2.81 -11.93
CA ALA A 222 10.04 3.14 -13.24
C ALA A 222 8.84 2.24 -13.62
N LEU A 223 8.86 0.96 -13.24
CA LEU A 223 7.71 0.08 -13.44
C LEU A 223 6.52 0.49 -12.57
N LEU A 224 6.77 0.87 -11.31
CA LEU A 224 5.74 1.36 -10.40
C LEU A 224 5.11 2.64 -10.93
N ASP A 225 5.91 3.60 -11.40
CA ASP A 225 5.45 4.83 -12.03
C ASP A 225 4.52 4.54 -13.22
N MET A 226 4.99 3.75 -14.19
CA MET A 226 4.19 3.34 -15.34
C MET A 226 2.86 2.67 -14.92
N TRP A 227 2.88 1.81 -13.90
CA TRP A 227 1.65 1.18 -13.40
C TRP A 227 0.74 2.18 -12.69
N LEU A 228 1.30 3.09 -11.90
CA LEU A 228 0.56 4.11 -11.19
C LEU A 228 -0.13 5.04 -12.18
N GLN A 229 0.57 5.59 -13.16
CA GLN A 229 -0.04 6.44 -14.20
C GLN A 229 -1.22 5.75 -14.90
N ARG A 230 -1.08 4.47 -15.28
CA ARG A 230 -2.19 3.69 -15.87
C ARG A 230 -3.37 3.51 -14.93
N ILE A 231 -3.10 3.29 -13.64
CA ILE A 231 -4.14 3.21 -12.61
C ILE A 231 -4.85 4.56 -12.49
N LEU A 232 -4.11 5.67 -12.44
CA LEU A 232 -4.65 7.02 -12.29
C LEU A 232 -5.49 7.44 -13.51
N ILE A 233 -5.08 7.12 -14.74
CA ILE A 233 -5.90 7.34 -15.94
C ILE A 233 -7.24 6.63 -15.81
N ARG A 234 -7.21 5.33 -15.49
CA ARG A 234 -8.42 4.51 -15.40
C ARG A 234 -9.34 4.99 -14.27
N LEU A 235 -8.79 5.21 -13.08
CA LEU A 235 -9.60 5.67 -11.94
C LEU A 235 -10.10 7.10 -12.14
N GLY A 236 -9.27 7.99 -12.69
CA GLY A 236 -9.63 9.35 -13.02
C GLY A 236 -10.78 9.42 -14.01
N SER A 237 -10.77 8.60 -15.06
CA SER A 237 -11.88 8.47 -16.00
C SER A 237 -13.19 8.04 -15.32
N ILE A 238 -13.14 7.03 -14.43
CA ILE A 238 -14.33 6.54 -13.72
C ILE A 238 -14.88 7.58 -12.75
N LEU A 239 -13.99 8.30 -12.06
CA LEU A 239 -14.35 9.29 -11.04
C LEU A 239 -14.59 10.68 -11.62
N LYS A 240 -14.32 10.89 -12.91
CA LYS A 240 -14.29 12.21 -13.58
C LYS A 240 -13.37 13.19 -12.83
N MET A 241 -12.15 12.75 -12.54
CA MET A 241 -11.11 13.50 -11.83
C MET A 241 -9.76 13.44 -12.57
N ASN A 242 -9.00 14.54 -12.56
CA ASN A 242 -7.68 14.64 -13.21
C ASN A 242 -6.55 14.05 -12.35
N LEU A 243 -6.68 12.79 -11.91
CA LEU A 243 -5.72 12.18 -10.99
C LEU A 243 -4.29 12.05 -11.57
N LEU A 244 -4.17 11.77 -12.87
CA LEU A 244 -2.86 11.68 -13.54
C LEU A 244 -2.15 13.03 -13.55
N GLU A 245 -2.87 14.10 -13.89
CA GLU A 245 -2.31 15.45 -13.97
C GLU A 245 -1.78 15.91 -12.61
N VAL A 246 -2.56 15.69 -11.54
CA VAL A 246 -2.13 15.96 -10.15
C VAL A 246 -0.83 15.24 -9.82
N TYR A 247 -0.70 13.98 -10.24
CA TYR A 247 0.51 13.19 -10.02
C TYR A 247 1.72 13.68 -10.83
N VAL A 248 1.56 13.93 -12.12
CA VAL A 248 2.64 14.44 -12.99
C VAL A 248 3.14 15.80 -12.51
N ASN A 249 2.22 16.68 -12.08
CA ASN A 249 2.59 17.99 -11.51
C ASN A 249 3.35 17.83 -10.19
N TYR A 250 2.95 16.88 -9.36
CA TYR A 250 3.69 16.55 -8.12
C TYR A 250 5.10 16.03 -8.42
N GLU A 251 5.26 15.08 -9.36
CA GLU A 251 6.57 14.55 -9.76
C GLU A 251 7.50 15.66 -10.26
N LYS A 252 6.99 16.53 -11.14
CA LYS A 252 7.75 17.70 -11.63
C LYS A 252 8.14 18.64 -10.51
N LYS A 253 7.19 18.99 -9.63
CA LYS A 253 7.43 19.91 -8.50
C LYS A 253 8.45 19.34 -7.51
N GLN A 254 8.45 18.02 -7.30
CA GLN A 254 9.35 17.36 -6.35
C GLN A 254 10.63 16.81 -6.99
N ASN A 255 10.81 16.99 -8.30
CA ASN A 255 11.92 16.45 -9.08
C ASN A 255 12.10 14.92 -8.89
N LEU A 256 11.00 14.17 -8.93
CA LEU A 256 10.96 12.73 -8.73
C LEU A 256 10.90 11.97 -10.05
N GLN A 257 11.46 10.75 -10.08
CA GLN A 257 11.37 9.81 -11.20
C GLN A 257 10.08 8.95 -11.17
N GLY A 258 9.39 8.90 -10.03
CA GLY A 258 8.31 7.96 -9.78
C GLY A 258 7.82 8.01 -8.34
N PRO A 259 6.94 7.08 -7.93
CA PRO A 259 6.50 7.00 -6.55
C PRO A 259 7.66 6.60 -5.63
N ILE A 260 7.70 7.18 -4.43
CA ILE A 260 8.71 6.83 -3.43
C ILE A 260 8.39 5.45 -2.87
N ASN A 261 9.34 4.53 -2.99
CA ASN A 261 9.21 3.17 -2.51
C ASN A 261 10.51 2.69 -1.84
N GLU A 262 10.36 1.93 -0.77
CA GLU A 262 11.49 1.29 -0.09
C GLU A 262 11.58 -0.17 -0.50
N ILE A 263 12.80 -0.63 -0.77
CA ILE A 263 13.07 -2.02 -1.15
C ILE A 263 14.26 -2.51 -0.35
N HIS A 264 14.05 -3.55 0.45
CA HIS A 264 15.11 -4.13 1.26
C HIS A 264 15.27 -5.61 0.95
N ARG A 265 16.52 -6.03 0.74
CA ARG A 265 16.84 -7.44 0.68
C ARG A 265 17.03 -7.98 2.09
N ILE A 266 16.39 -9.11 2.37
CA ILE A 266 16.58 -9.89 3.58
C ILE A 266 17.30 -11.18 3.20
N LYS A 267 18.47 -11.41 3.79
CA LYS A 267 19.32 -12.57 3.50
C LYS A 267 19.53 -13.38 4.76
N LYS A 268 19.30 -14.69 4.69
CA LYS A 268 19.33 -15.61 5.85
C LYS A 268 18.46 -15.13 7.03
N GLY A 269 17.29 -14.55 6.72
CA GLY A 269 16.37 -14.00 7.74
C GLY A 269 16.90 -12.78 8.51
N LYS A 270 18.09 -12.26 8.17
CA LYS A 270 18.64 -11.04 8.74
C LYS A 270 18.36 -9.87 7.81
N TRP A 271 17.85 -8.79 8.39
CA TRP A 271 17.81 -7.50 7.72
C TRP A 271 19.25 -7.10 7.38
N TRP A 272 19.52 -6.79 6.11
CA TRP A 272 20.82 -6.27 5.74
C TRP A 272 20.93 -4.83 6.26
N ALA A 273 21.45 -4.68 7.47
CA ALA A 273 21.58 -3.43 8.20
C ALA A 273 22.68 -2.56 7.60
N ASN A 274 22.40 -1.87 6.50
CA ASN A 274 23.11 -0.64 6.11
C ASN A 274 22.09 0.51 6.03
N HIS A 275 21.38 0.74 7.14
CA HIS A 275 20.31 1.75 7.22
C HIS A 275 20.79 3.18 6.96
N ARG A 276 22.05 3.53 7.25
CA ARG A 276 22.57 4.90 7.07
C ARG A 276 23.02 5.24 5.65
N LYS A 277 23.63 4.31 4.93
CA LYS A 277 24.08 4.55 3.54
C LYS A 277 22.91 4.49 2.55
N THR A 278 21.98 3.56 2.76
CA THR A 278 20.84 3.38 1.85
C THR A 278 19.80 4.48 1.96
N GLN A 279 19.58 5.16 3.09
CA GLN A 279 18.66 6.32 3.14
C GLN A 279 19.16 7.49 2.29
N LEU A 280 20.46 7.81 2.35
CA LEU A 280 21.08 8.84 1.50
C LEU A 280 21.06 8.44 0.02
N GLU A 281 21.39 7.19 -0.31
CA GLU A 281 21.25 6.65 -1.68
C GLU A 281 19.78 6.55 -2.13
N ASN A 282 18.83 6.35 -1.20
CA ASN A 282 17.40 6.28 -1.49
C ASN A 282 16.81 7.67 -1.77
N ILE A 283 17.30 8.69 -1.07
CA ILE A 283 17.01 10.10 -1.32
C ILE A 283 17.68 10.56 -2.62
N GLN A 284 18.93 10.17 -2.88
CA GLN A 284 19.67 10.50 -4.12
C GLN A 284 19.15 9.78 -5.36
N ALA A 285 18.69 8.53 -5.24
CA ALA A 285 18.03 7.81 -6.34
C ALA A 285 16.64 8.39 -6.69
N GLY A 286 16.11 9.27 -5.84
CA GLY A 286 14.86 10.01 -6.06
C GLY A 286 15.02 11.54 -6.16
N ARG A 287 16.22 12.11 -5.98
CA ARG A 287 16.48 13.55 -6.05
C ARG A 287 17.76 13.82 -6.84
N ARG A 288 17.68 14.69 -7.86
CA ARG A 288 18.83 15.52 -8.26
C ARG A 288 18.84 16.76 -7.34
N ILE A 289 19.74 16.78 -6.34
CA ILE A 289 20.39 17.91 -5.57
C ILE A 289 19.44 19.05 -5.09
N GLU A 290 19.31 19.49 -3.82
CA GLU A 290 20.27 19.94 -2.80
C GLU A 290 19.57 19.92 -1.40
N MET A 291 20.32 19.86 -0.30
CA MET A 291 19.79 19.65 1.06
C MET A 291 19.21 20.91 1.72
N LEU A 292 18.16 20.75 2.52
CA LEU A 292 18.00 21.49 3.77
C LEU A 292 17.69 20.50 4.90
N PRO A 293 18.37 20.60 6.06
CA PRO A 293 18.17 19.70 7.18
C PRO A 293 16.97 20.17 7.98
N HIS A 294 16.07 19.26 8.35
CA HIS A 294 15.55 19.16 9.73
C HIS A 294 14.53 18.03 9.89
N GLN A 295 14.61 17.42 11.08
CA GLN A 295 13.66 16.52 11.72
C GLN A 295 13.68 15.05 11.27
N MET A 296 14.58 14.28 11.91
CA MET A 296 14.33 12.88 12.25
C MET A 296 14.84 12.60 13.66
N ASN A 297 13.94 12.70 14.63
CA ASN A 297 14.02 12.01 15.92
C ASN A 297 12.63 11.42 16.16
N THR A 298 12.52 10.08 16.04
CA THR A 298 11.66 9.15 16.79
C THR A 298 11.41 7.88 15.97
N PHE A 299 12.15 6.82 16.30
CA PHE A 299 11.73 5.46 16.65
C PHE A 299 12.92 4.50 16.51
#